data_AF-A0A8K1CQL8-F1
#
_entry.id   AF-A0A8K1CQL8-F1
#
_cell.length_a   1.000
_cell.length_b   1.000
_cell.length_c   1.000
_cell.angle_alpha   90.00
_cell.angle_beta   90.00
_cell.angle_gamma   90.00
#
_symmetry.space_group_name_H-M   'P 1'
#
loop_
_entity.id
_entity.type
_entity.pdbx_description
1 polymer ?
#
loop_
_entity_poly.entity_id
_entity_poly.type
_entity_poly.pdbx_seq_one_letter_code
_entity_poly.pdbx_strand_id
1 'polypeptide(L)'
;MDGAALHALYRAIDDGDLAAIRQFFVRLKATRASSQQRRFEWHSSAKTLRWSLFFTTIRRNHLNVLGWVLSPVGCEEIDDTAYNMVTQIARTAIKMKRQDNTDVLELILQSTLLMEVLTPTERQSALQFILNDACLHGHVNLIQLAVAHGAAVNGRFDECPSLQHCVSGKNIECVEKLVECGVFGVRVSAFVRSESYEMTVALVKNEVDLRGEPHRWSPLHEAVYGDKYDVVKALLTVGNVDVNASDEYGITPLMIAVRWPFRSESSHSLVLILVKHGANPGQQCHSGETALHFAVRGDEVGEMNREGAAFLAKQDPGIINIPDNNGTTPLLALTRKYTASAHAYNAEDLDVLMSYGADPHIRDNQGESAHDWFLEDENGRLYMQSRRCFFSSETDAEVRSRHKDLGHLVTWTKLHASKQQ
;
A
#
# COMPACT_ATOMS: atom_id res chain seq x y z
N MET A 1 -11.39 -45.23 25.43
CA MET A 1 -9.99 -45.56 25.76
C MET A 1 -9.89 -45.63 27.27
N ASP A 2 -9.11 -46.55 27.82
CA ASP A 2 -8.82 -46.57 29.27
C ASP A 2 -7.93 -45.37 29.64
N GLY A 3 -8.25 -44.66 30.73
CA GLY A 3 -7.52 -43.50 31.20
C GLY A 3 -6.07 -43.81 31.56
N ALA A 4 -5.79 -45.04 32.01
CA ALA A 4 -4.44 -45.49 32.33
C ALA A 4 -3.53 -45.53 31.08
N ALA A 5 -4.06 -45.98 29.93
CA ALA A 5 -3.30 -46.06 28.68
C ALA A 5 -2.98 -44.66 28.10
N LEU A 6 -3.91 -43.72 28.23
CA LEU A 6 -3.71 -42.31 27.86
C LEU A 6 -2.64 -41.65 28.74
N HIS A 7 -2.67 -41.90 30.05
CA HIS A 7 -1.67 -41.36 30.96
C HIS A 7 -0.27 -41.93 30.69
N ALA A 8 -0.17 -43.22 30.35
CA ALA A 8 1.09 -43.85 29.97
C ALA A 8 1.65 -43.26 28.66
N LEU A 9 0.79 -43.00 27.67
CA LEU A 9 1.19 -42.31 26.45
C LEU A 9 1.75 -40.92 26.73
N TYR A 10 1.06 -40.08 27.52
CA TYR A 10 1.55 -38.73 27.80
C TYR A 10 2.92 -38.73 28.49
N ARG A 11 3.17 -39.67 29.42
CA ARG A 11 4.51 -39.83 30.01
C ARG A 11 5.54 -40.25 28.97
N ALA A 12 5.23 -41.24 28.13
CA ALA A 12 6.12 -41.69 27.08
C ALA A 12 6.47 -40.55 26.10
N ILE A 13 5.52 -39.67 25.79
CA ILE A 13 5.77 -38.49 24.96
C ILE A 13 6.63 -37.46 25.68
N ASP A 14 6.37 -37.18 26.97
CA ASP A 14 7.20 -36.29 27.77
C ASP A 14 8.66 -36.79 27.85
N ASP A 15 8.84 -38.11 27.98
CA ASP A 15 10.15 -38.77 28.10
C ASP A 15 10.85 -38.99 26.74
N GLY A 16 10.13 -38.86 25.62
CA GLY A 16 10.68 -39.11 24.27
C GLY A 16 10.88 -40.59 23.94
N ASP A 17 10.17 -41.50 24.62
CA ASP A 17 10.24 -42.94 24.40
C ASP A 17 9.50 -43.34 23.12
N LEU A 18 10.24 -43.34 22.01
CA LEU A 18 9.74 -43.73 20.69
C LEU A 18 9.12 -45.13 20.67
N ALA A 19 9.67 -46.10 21.42
CA ALA A 19 9.19 -47.48 21.37
C ALA A 19 7.81 -47.60 22.00
N ALA A 20 7.61 -46.98 23.16
CA ALA A 20 6.32 -46.94 23.84
C ALA A 20 5.26 -46.18 23.03
N ILE A 21 5.63 -45.05 22.42
CA ILE A 21 4.74 -44.26 21.55
C ILE A 21 4.27 -45.09 20.35
N ARG A 22 5.20 -45.75 19.63
CA ARG A 22 4.86 -46.58 18.46
C ARG A 22 3.95 -47.75 18.83
N GLN A 23 4.27 -48.47 19.91
CA GLN A 23 3.43 -49.57 20.37
C GLN A 23 2.00 -49.13 20.66
N PHE A 24 1.82 -47.93 21.23
CA PHE A 24 0.50 -47.36 21.47
C PHE A 24 -0.27 -47.13 20.16
N PHE A 25 0.32 -46.41 19.19
CA PHE A 25 -0.35 -46.09 17.92
C PHE A 25 -0.65 -47.33 17.07
N VAL A 26 0.24 -48.32 17.05
CA VAL A 26 0.01 -49.60 16.34
C VAL A 26 -1.17 -50.36 16.97
N ARG A 27 -1.21 -50.50 18.30
CA ARG A 27 -2.35 -51.11 19.00
C ARG A 27 -3.63 -50.34 18.75
N LEU A 28 -3.54 -49.01 18.72
CA LEU A 28 -4.66 -48.13 18.47
C LEU A 28 -5.26 -48.36 17.08
N LYS A 29 -4.43 -48.44 16.04
CA LYS A 29 -4.83 -48.74 14.66
C LYS A 29 -5.51 -50.11 14.56
N ALA A 30 -4.97 -51.14 15.23
CA ALA A 30 -5.57 -52.48 15.26
C ALA A 30 -6.99 -52.48 15.85
N THR A 31 -7.24 -51.69 16.90
CA THR A 31 -8.58 -51.59 17.52
C THR A 31 -9.63 -50.85 16.67
N ARG A 32 -9.21 -50.09 15.64
CA ARG A 32 -10.10 -49.35 14.73
C ARG A 32 -10.72 -50.25 13.65
N ALA A 33 -10.05 -51.34 13.27
CA ALA A 33 -10.52 -52.25 12.23
C ALA A 33 -11.79 -53.03 12.60
N SER A 34 -12.15 -53.09 13.89
CA SER A 34 -13.19 -53.97 14.41
C SER A 34 -14.58 -53.35 14.61
N SER A 35 -14.80 -52.03 14.44
CA SER A 35 -16.14 -51.45 14.59
C SER A 35 -16.36 -50.11 13.85
N GLN A 36 -17.44 -50.00 13.07
CA GLN A 36 -17.82 -48.79 12.33
C GLN A 36 -18.28 -47.63 13.23
N GLN A 37 -19.01 -47.92 14.31
CA GLN A 37 -19.62 -46.90 15.19
C GLN A 37 -18.59 -46.13 16.03
N ARG A 38 -17.47 -46.76 16.39
CA ARG A 38 -16.36 -46.11 17.11
C ARG A 38 -15.51 -45.18 16.23
N ARG A 39 -15.74 -45.15 14.91
CA ARG A 39 -14.94 -44.30 14.00
C ARG A 39 -15.19 -42.81 14.23
N PHE A 40 -16.42 -42.38 14.53
CA PHE A 40 -16.78 -40.95 14.59
C PHE A 40 -16.31 -40.26 15.89
N GLU A 41 -16.56 -40.85 17.06
CA GLU A 41 -16.08 -40.35 18.38
C GLU A 41 -14.54 -40.30 18.46
N TRP A 42 -13.89 -41.19 17.73
CA TRP A 42 -12.43 -41.29 17.67
C TRP A 42 -11.80 -40.16 16.86
N HIS A 43 -12.45 -39.63 15.81
CA HIS A 43 -11.89 -38.52 15.03
C HIS A 43 -11.67 -37.25 15.87
N SER A 44 -12.54 -37.00 16.86
CA SER A 44 -12.37 -35.84 17.76
C SER A 44 -11.25 -36.07 18.78
N SER A 45 -11.22 -37.25 19.41
CA SER A 45 -10.24 -37.60 20.44
C SER A 45 -8.82 -37.81 19.88
N ALA A 46 -8.71 -38.36 18.67
CA ALA A 46 -7.44 -38.60 17.97
C ALA A 46 -6.75 -37.28 17.56
N LYS A 47 -7.51 -36.24 17.20
CA LYS A 47 -6.94 -34.91 16.93
C LYS A 47 -6.21 -34.35 18.14
N THR A 48 -6.82 -34.42 19.33
CA THR A 48 -6.23 -33.93 20.58
C THR A 48 -4.95 -34.70 20.94
N LEU A 49 -4.94 -36.02 20.71
CA LEU A 49 -3.76 -36.85 20.94
C LEU A 49 -2.61 -36.53 20.00
N ARG A 50 -2.90 -36.37 18.70
CA ARG A 50 -1.92 -35.97 17.70
C ARG A 50 -1.37 -34.58 17.99
N TRP A 51 -2.23 -33.63 18.34
CA TRP A 51 -1.82 -32.29 18.76
C TRP A 51 -0.91 -32.33 19.97
N SER A 52 -1.26 -33.09 21.00
CA SER A 52 -0.42 -33.20 22.18
C SER A 52 0.92 -33.85 21.83
N LEU A 53 0.94 -34.91 21.02
CA LEU A 53 2.17 -35.55 20.53
C LEU A 53 3.07 -34.53 19.81
N PHE A 54 2.55 -33.85 18.79
CA PHE A 54 3.33 -32.88 18.02
C PHE A 54 3.81 -31.73 18.91
N PHE A 55 2.93 -31.19 19.76
CA PHE A 55 3.26 -30.07 20.63
C PHE A 55 4.34 -30.42 21.66
N THR A 56 4.21 -31.56 22.35
CA THR A 56 5.17 -31.96 23.39
C THR A 56 6.49 -32.43 22.81
N THR A 57 6.47 -33.16 21.69
CA THR A 57 7.72 -33.57 20.99
C THR A 57 8.53 -32.36 20.52
N ILE A 58 7.87 -31.36 19.93
CA ILE A 58 8.53 -30.11 19.54
C ILE A 58 8.99 -29.33 20.78
N ARG A 59 8.14 -29.17 21.80
CA ARG A 59 8.47 -28.42 23.03
C ARG A 59 9.68 -28.99 23.77
N ARG A 60 9.85 -30.31 23.72
CA ARG A 60 10.95 -31.04 24.37
C ARG A 60 12.13 -31.31 23.43
N ASN A 61 12.04 -30.93 22.16
CA ASN A 61 13.03 -31.20 21.11
C ASN A 61 13.37 -32.68 20.91
N HIS A 62 12.35 -33.55 20.92
CA HIS A 62 12.50 -35.00 20.71
C HIS A 62 12.65 -35.33 19.22
N LEU A 63 13.84 -35.05 18.64
CA LEU A 63 14.13 -35.20 17.21
C LEU A 63 13.95 -36.63 16.68
N ASN A 64 14.21 -37.65 17.51
CA ASN A 64 13.99 -39.06 17.17
C ASN A 64 12.51 -39.38 16.95
N VAL A 65 11.62 -38.85 17.80
CA VAL A 65 10.17 -39.01 17.69
C VAL A 65 9.68 -38.24 16.47
N LEU A 66 10.18 -37.02 16.26
CA LEU A 66 9.84 -36.20 15.09
C LEU A 66 10.26 -36.86 13.76
N GLY A 67 11.47 -37.44 13.69
CA GLY A 67 11.93 -38.19 12.52
C GLY A 67 11.05 -39.38 12.20
N TRP A 68 10.55 -40.09 13.21
CA TRP A 68 9.55 -41.14 13.00
C TRP A 68 8.22 -40.57 12.51
N VAL A 69 7.68 -39.52 13.16
CA VAL A 69 6.42 -38.88 12.76
C VAL A 69 6.48 -38.40 11.30
N LEU A 70 7.62 -37.87 10.87
CA LEU A 70 7.88 -37.34 9.53
C LEU A 70 8.36 -38.40 8.52
N SER A 71 8.16 -39.69 8.83
CA SER A 71 8.42 -40.81 7.93
C SER A 71 7.10 -41.39 7.37
N PRO A 72 7.12 -42.11 6.22
CA PRO A 72 5.93 -42.78 5.69
C PRO A 72 5.31 -43.75 6.70
N VAL A 73 6.16 -44.44 7.47
CA VAL A 73 5.76 -45.39 8.51
C VAL A 73 5.02 -44.68 9.64
N GLY A 74 5.53 -43.55 10.13
CA GLY A 74 4.87 -42.76 11.17
C GLY A 74 3.53 -42.18 10.69
N CYS A 75 3.49 -41.69 9.45
CA CYS A 75 2.26 -41.20 8.81
C CYS A 75 1.17 -42.27 8.77
N GLU A 76 1.51 -43.49 8.37
CA GLU A 76 0.58 -44.62 8.36
C GLU A 76 0.16 -45.08 9.76
N GLU A 77 1.08 -45.09 10.74
CA GLU A 77 0.81 -45.53 12.12
C GLU A 77 -0.09 -44.54 12.87
N ILE A 78 0.06 -43.24 12.63
CA ILE A 78 -0.72 -42.17 13.27
C ILE A 78 -2.08 -41.96 12.57
N ASP A 79 -2.22 -42.42 11.32
CA ASP A 79 -3.45 -42.32 10.51
C ASP A 79 -3.84 -40.87 10.20
N ASP A 80 -2.87 -40.05 9.82
CA ASP A 80 -3.09 -38.68 9.32
C ASP A 80 -2.58 -38.55 7.88
N THR A 81 -2.95 -37.47 7.20
CA THR A 81 -2.39 -37.19 5.87
C THR A 81 -1.00 -36.60 6.03
N ALA A 82 -0.08 -36.99 5.14
CA ALA A 82 1.28 -36.45 5.11
C ALA A 82 1.27 -34.91 5.09
N TYR A 83 0.33 -34.32 4.35
CA TYR A 83 0.16 -32.87 4.26
C TYR A 83 -0.22 -32.23 5.60
N ASN A 84 -1.20 -32.79 6.31
CA ASN A 84 -1.60 -32.27 7.63
C ASN A 84 -0.49 -32.41 8.66
N MET A 85 0.25 -33.53 8.63
CA MET A 85 1.39 -33.73 9.52
C MET A 85 2.44 -32.63 9.31
N VAL A 86 2.93 -32.51 8.08
CA VAL A 86 3.97 -31.54 7.73
C VAL A 86 3.54 -30.12 8.10
N THR A 87 2.32 -29.71 7.73
CA THR A 87 1.84 -28.34 7.96
C THR A 87 1.54 -28.03 9.43
N GLN A 88 0.99 -28.97 10.20
CA GLN A 88 0.71 -28.75 11.63
C GLN A 88 1.98 -28.76 12.48
N ILE A 89 2.91 -29.67 12.20
CA ILE A 89 4.20 -29.72 12.89
C ILE A 89 4.98 -28.44 12.59
N ALA A 90 5.04 -28.02 11.32
CA ALA A 90 5.69 -26.76 10.94
C ALA A 90 5.06 -25.55 11.66
N ARG A 91 3.74 -25.41 11.62
CA ARG A 91 3.02 -24.31 12.32
C ARG A 91 3.33 -24.28 13.81
N THR A 92 3.39 -25.44 14.44
CA THR A 92 3.63 -25.53 15.89
C THR A 92 5.08 -25.17 16.22
N ALA A 93 6.03 -25.67 15.42
CA ALA A 93 7.45 -25.37 15.58
C ALA A 93 7.75 -23.88 15.36
N ILE A 94 7.19 -23.26 14.31
CA ILE A 94 7.41 -21.85 13.97
C ILE A 94 6.87 -20.92 15.07
N LYS A 95 5.67 -21.20 15.61
CA LYS A 95 5.03 -20.39 16.67
C LYS A 95 5.74 -20.43 18.02
N MET A 96 6.48 -21.50 18.32
CA MET A 96 7.10 -21.69 19.63
C MET A 96 8.30 -20.75 19.91
N LYS A 97 8.74 -19.93 18.95
CA LYS A 97 9.66 -18.78 19.10
C LYS A 97 10.97 -19.05 19.88
N ARG A 98 11.45 -20.29 19.92
CA ARG A 98 12.78 -20.65 20.45
C ARG A 98 13.78 -20.78 19.31
N GLN A 99 15.01 -20.29 19.53
CA GLN A 99 16.16 -20.48 18.62
C GLN A 99 16.41 -21.97 18.28
N ASP A 100 16.00 -22.88 19.18
CA ASP A 100 16.21 -24.34 19.08
C ASP A 100 15.34 -25.07 18.05
N ASN A 101 14.31 -24.45 17.47
CA ASN A 101 13.43 -25.15 16.53
C ASN A 101 13.97 -25.19 15.10
N THR A 102 15.15 -24.64 14.85
CA THR A 102 15.77 -24.66 13.52
C THR A 102 15.99 -26.11 13.06
N ASP A 103 16.50 -26.97 13.95
CA ASP A 103 16.72 -28.39 13.68
C ASP A 103 15.42 -29.13 13.34
N VAL A 104 14.33 -28.81 14.06
CA VAL A 104 13.00 -29.38 13.82
C VAL A 104 12.49 -28.98 12.43
N LEU A 105 12.67 -27.71 12.06
CA LEU A 105 12.20 -27.18 10.79
C LEU A 105 13.06 -27.66 9.61
N GLU A 106 14.36 -27.80 9.81
CA GLU A 106 15.27 -28.43 8.84
C GLU A 106 14.88 -29.89 8.61
N LEU A 107 14.59 -30.63 9.69
CA LEU A 107 14.14 -32.01 9.62
C LEU A 107 12.78 -32.15 8.92
N ILE A 108 11.87 -31.17 9.04
CA ILE A 108 10.63 -31.11 8.24
C ILE A 108 10.95 -30.94 6.75
N LEU A 109 11.83 -30.00 6.39
CA LEU A 109 12.17 -29.72 4.99
C LEU A 109 12.94 -30.86 4.31
N GLN A 110 13.75 -31.59 5.08
CA GLN A 110 14.46 -32.79 4.63
C GLN A 110 13.62 -34.07 4.74
N SER A 111 12.40 -33.98 5.26
CA SER A 111 11.58 -35.17 5.50
C SER A 111 11.22 -35.89 4.20
N THR A 112 11.24 -37.21 4.25
CA THR A 112 10.77 -38.08 3.16
C THR A 112 9.30 -37.82 2.82
N LEU A 113 8.49 -37.40 3.80
CA LEU A 113 7.10 -37.01 3.54
C LEU A 113 7.03 -35.84 2.57
N LEU A 114 7.80 -34.78 2.82
CA LEU A 114 7.79 -33.58 1.98
C LEU A 114 8.45 -33.82 0.61
N MET A 115 9.49 -34.66 0.56
CA MET A 115 10.28 -34.89 -0.65
C MET A 115 9.67 -35.95 -1.59
N GLU A 116 9.06 -37.00 -1.05
CA GLU A 116 8.69 -38.20 -1.83
C GLU A 116 7.20 -38.56 -1.76
N VAL A 117 6.51 -38.27 -0.65
CA VAL A 117 5.12 -38.71 -0.45
C VAL A 117 4.09 -37.68 -0.93
N LEU A 118 4.35 -36.39 -0.70
CA LEU A 118 3.43 -35.33 -1.13
C LEU A 118 3.38 -35.21 -2.66
N THR A 119 2.18 -34.99 -3.19
CA THR A 119 2.04 -34.60 -4.60
C THR A 119 2.77 -33.26 -4.84
N PRO A 120 3.20 -32.95 -6.08
CA PRO A 120 3.87 -31.69 -6.37
C PRO A 120 3.07 -30.45 -5.91
N THR A 121 1.74 -30.48 -6.03
CA THR A 121 0.85 -29.41 -5.59
C THR A 121 0.78 -29.26 -4.07
N GLU A 122 0.72 -30.38 -3.34
CA GLU A 122 0.72 -30.38 -1.88
C GLU A 122 2.09 -29.97 -1.31
N ARG A 123 3.18 -30.43 -1.94
CA ARG A 123 4.54 -30.02 -1.59
C ARG A 123 4.71 -28.51 -1.73
N GLN A 124 4.27 -27.94 -2.85
CA GLN A 124 4.33 -26.49 -3.05
C GLN A 124 3.48 -25.73 -2.03
N SER A 125 2.28 -26.23 -1.72
CA SER A 125 1.39 -25.62 -0.72
C SER A 125 1.99 -25.66 0.69
N ALA A 126 2.64 -26.77 1.04
CA ALA A 126 3.33 -26.92 2.32
C ALA A 126 4.56 -26.00 2.40
N LEU A 127 5.38 -25.93 1.35
CA LEU A 127 6.53 -25.03 1.27
C LEU A 127 6.11 -23.57 1.36
N GLN A 128 5.03 -23.17 0.67
CA GLN A 128 4.48 -21.82 0.74
C GLN A 128 3.97 -21.49 2.14
N PHE A 129 3.30 -22.44 2.79
CA PHE A 129 2.83 -22.28 4.16
C PHE A 129 4.01 -22.06 5.14
N ILE A 130 5.06 -22.87 5.03
CA ILE A 130 6.28 -22.75 5.84
C ILE A 130 6.95 -21.39 5.60
N LEU A 131 7.09 -20.99 4.34
CA LEU A 131 7.68 -19.70 3.97
C LEU A 131 6.89 -18.52 4.57
N ASN A 132 5.56 -18.51 4.43
CA ASN A 132 4.72 -17.44 4.95
C ASN A 132 4.79 -17.32 6.49
N ASP A 133 4.75 -18.45 7.20
CA ASP A 133 4.79 -18.46 8.66
C ASP A 133 6.19 -18.10 9.19
N ALA A 134 7.26 -18.47 8.46
CA ALA A 134 8.63 -18.03 8.73
C ALA A 134 8.77 -16.50 8.60
N CYS A 135 8.20 -15.94 7.53
CA CYS A 135 8.18 -14.50 7.27
C CYS A 135 7.42 -13.71 8.34
N LEU A 136 6.30 -14.28 8.83
CA LEU A 136 5.50 -13.68 9.89
C LEU A 136 6.23 -13.64 11.25
N HIS A 137 7.01 -14.68 11.57
CA HIS A 137 7.61 -14.83 12.89
C HIS A 137 9.11 -14.48 12.97
N GLY A 138 9.76 -14.17 11.85
CA GLY A 138 11.14 -13.66 11.81
C GLY A 138 12.22 -14.72 11.61
N HIS A 139 11.91 -15.87 11.01
CA HIS A 139 12.85 -17.00 10.89
C HIS A 139 13.65 -16.97 9.59
N VAL A 140 14.72 -16.16 9.56
CA VAL A 140 15.55 -15.90 8.35
C VAL A 140 16.19 -17.17 7.76
N ASN A 141 16.72 -18.06 8.60
CA ASN A 141 17.35 -19.32 8.12
C ASN A 141 16.33 -20.24 7.43
N LEU A 142 15.09 -20.25 7.92
CA LEU A 142 14.04 -21.08 7.34
C LEU A 142 13.62 -20.59 5.96
N ILE A 143 13.69 -19.27 5.71
CA ILE A 143 13.44 -18.70 4.38
C ILE A 143 14.44 -19.26 3.37
N GLN A 144 15.74 -19.24 3.69
CA GLN A 144 16.79 -19.82 2.84
C GLN A 144 16.53 -21.29 2.52
N LEU A 145 16.26 -22.07 3.56
CA LEU A 145 16.03 -23.50 3.42
C LEU A 145 14.77 -23.79 2.62
N ALA A 146 13.65 -23.10 2.87
CA ALA A 146 12.41 -23.30 2.14
C ALA A 146 12.58 -22.96 0.65
N VAL A 147 13.26 -21.86 0.33
CA VAL A 147 13.58 -21.46 -1.06
C VAL A 147 14.50 -22.48 -1.72
N ALA A 148 15.54 -22.95 -1.03
CA ALA A 148 16.44 -24.00 -1.55
C ALA A 148 15.70 -25.31 -1.88
N HIS A 149 14.62 -25.62 -1.16
CA HIS A 149 13.77 -26.80 -1.41
C HIS A 149 12.65 -26.56 -2.44
N GLY A 150 12.61 -25.37 -3.07
CA GLY A 150 11.72 -25.02 -4.17
C GLY A 150 10.50 -24.18 -3.79
N ALA A 151 10.45 -23.56 -2.61
CA ALA A 151 9.37 -22.64 -2.27
C ALA A 151 9.29 -21.48 -3.27
N ALA A 152 8.09 -21.18 -3.76
CA ALA A 152 7.88 -20.07 -4.68
C ALA A 152 8.01 -18.75 -3.90
N VAL A 153 9.05 -18.00 -4.25
CA VAL A 153 9.29 -16.66 -3.71
C VAL A 153 8.28 -15.67 -4.30
N ASN A 154 8.00 -15.79 -5.60
CA ASN A 154 7.07 -14.93 -6.32
C ASN A 154 5.79 -15.72 -6.66
N GLY A 155 4.64 -15.13 -6.35
CA GLY A 155 3.33 -15.68 -6.69
C GLY A 155 2.90 -15.32 -8.12
N ARG A 156 1.62 -15.54 -8.42
CA ARG A 156 1.01 -15.04 -9.66
C ARG A 156 0.71 -13.55 -9.52
N PHE A 157 0.80 -12.81 -10.62
CA PHE A 157 0.41 -11.38 -10.70
C PHE A 157 1.21 -10.45 -9.77
N ASP A 158 2.52 -10.64 -9.66
CA ASP A 158 3.39 -9.73 -8.87
C ASP A 158 3.01 -9.66 -7.37
N GLU A 159 2.22 -10.64 -6.91
CA GLU A 159 1.89 -10.83 -5.51
C GLU A 159 2.95 -11.74 -4.88
N CYS A 160 3.62 -11.23 -3.86
CA CYS A 160 4.43 -12.01 -2.95
C CYS A 160 3.72 -12.07 -1.59
N PRO A 161 2.86 -13.10 -1.35
CA PRO A 161 2.16 -13.23 -0.07
C PRO A 161 3.13 -13.30 1.11
N SER A 162 4.32 -13.86 0.92
CA SER A 162 5.35 -13.98 1.95
C SER A 162 5.82 -12.61 2.44
N LEU A 163 5.98 -11.62 1.54
CA LEU A 163 6.31 -10.26 1.95
C LEU A 163 5.20 -9.58 2.77
N GLN A 164 3.92 -9.83 2.46
CA GLN A 164 2.82 -9.31 3.28
C GLN A 164 2.89 -9.83 4.73
N HIS A 165 3.31 -11.09 4.89
CA HIS A 165 3.51 -11.67 6.22
C HIS A 165 4.71 -11.03 6.93
N CYS A 166 5.79 -10.66 6.22
CA CYS A 166 6.88 -9.86 6.79
C CYS A 166 6.40 -8.50 7.30
N VAL A 167 5.48 -7.83 6.59
CA VAL A 167 4.88 -6.56 7.04
C VAL A 167 4.07 -6.75 8.30
N SER A 168 3.20 -7.77 8.34
CA SER A 168 2.41 -8.07 9.54
C SER A 168 3.30 -8.44 10.75
N GLY A 169 4.42 -9.13 10.50
CA GLY A 169 5.41 -9.49 11.52
C GLY A 169 6.40 -8.38 11.88
N LYS A 170 6.48 -7.30 11.10
CA LYS A 170 7.51 -6.24 11.18
C LYS A 170 8.95 -6.77 11.11
N ASN A 171 9.20 -7.82 10.32
CA ASN A 171 10.50 -8.49 10.24
C ASN A 171 11.31 -7.99 9.02
N ILE A 172 12.17 -7.00 9.22
CA ILE A 172 12.96 -6.37 8.13
C ILE A 172 14.03 -7.34 7.59
N GLU A 173 14.70 -8.09 8.47
CA GLU A 173 15.72 -9.07 8.07
C GLU A 173 15.16 -10.16 7.14
N CYS A 174 13.89 -10.56 7.35
CA CYS A 174 13.21 -11.50 6.46
C CYS A 174 12.97 -10.91 5.07
N VAL A 175 12.74 -9.59 4.97
CA VAL A 175 12.57 -8.93 3.68
C VAL A 175 13.86 -8.86 2.92
N GLU A 176 14.95 -8.42 3.57
CA GLU A 176 16.29 -8.43 2.93
C GLU A 176 16.63 -9.82 2.42
N LYS A 177 16.38 -10.85 3.24
CA LYS A 177 16.62 -12.24 2.84
C LYS A 177 15.75 -12.71 1.68
N LEU A 178 14.47 -12.34 1.64
CA LEU A 178 13.59 -12.65 0.52
C LEU A 178 14.06 -11.96 -0.76
N VAL A 179 14.53 -10.71 -0.67
CA VAL A 179 15.07 -10.01 -1.84
C VAL A 179 16.34 -10.69 -2.37
N GLU A 180 17.24 -11.13 -1.49
CA GLU A 180 18.39 -11.97 -1.88
C GLU A 180 17.96 -13.28 -2.57
N CYS A 181 16.80 -13.82 -2.19
CA CYS A 181 16.22 -15.02 -2.81
C CYS A 181 15.52 -14.74 -4.16
N GLY A 182 15.58 -13.51 -4.68
CA GLY A 182 15.08 -13.17 -6.02
C GLY A 182 13.63 -12.70 -6.05
N VAL A 183 13.15 -12.02 -5.01
CA VAL A 183 11.89 -11.26 -5.11
C VAL A 183 12.05 -10.17 -6.18
N PHE A 184 11.09 -10.11 -7.11
CA PHE A 184 10.99 -9.03 -8.09
C PHE A 184 9.53 -8.64 -8.28
N GLY A 185 9.28 -7.38 -8.67
CA GLY A 185 7.95 -6.87 -9.00
C GLY A 185 6.96 -7.02 -7.84
N VAL A 186 6.99 -6.10 -6.89
CA VAL A 186 6.16 -6.19 -5.67
C VAL A 186 5.11 -5.09 -5.66
N ARG A 187 3.87 -5.46 -5.34
CA ARG A 187 2.78 -4.50 -5.20
C ARG A 187 2.93 -3.62 -3.96
N VAL A 188 3.10 -2.30 -4.15
CA VAL A 188 3.42 -1.33 -3.08
C VAL A 188 2.25 -1.04 -2.14
N SER A 189 1.03 -1.14 -2.66
CA SER A 189 -0.17 -0.60 -2.02
C SER A 189 -0.44 -1.20 -0.64
N ALA A 190 0.04 -2.41 -0.36
CA ALA A 190 -0.05 -3.02 0.97
C ALA A 190 1.01 -2.49 1.96
N PHE A 191 2.22 -2.17 1.48
CA PHE A 191 3.37 -1.78 2.31
C PHE A 191 3.26 -0.32 2.75
N VAL A 192 2.95 0.58 1.82
CA VAL A 192 2.86 2.03 2.10
C VAL A 192 1.63 2.39 2.95
N ARG A 193 0.55 1.61 2.84
CA ARG A 193 -0.64 1.79 3.70
C ARG A 193 -0.43 1.29 5.12
N SER A 194 0.53 0.40 5.33
CA SER A 194 0.90 -0.05 6.67
C SER A 194 1.72 1.02 7.40
N GLU A 195 1.70 1.04 8.73
CA GLU A 195 2.53 1.94 9.54
C GLU A 195 4.04 1.63 9.47
N SER A 196 4.46 0.59 8.72
CA SER A 196 5.85 0.13 8.68
C SER A 196 6.60 0.70 7.47
N TYR A 197 6.89 2.00 7.52
CA TYR A 197 7.59 2.71 6.46
C TYR A 197 9.03 2.19 6.26
N GLU A 198 9.66 1.67 7.31
CA GLU A 198 10.99 1.06 7.26
C GLU A 198 11.04 -0.12 6.29
N MET A 199 9.94 -0.86 6.17
CA MET A 199 9.83 -1.99 5.25
C MET A 199 9.80 -1.53 3.79
N THR A 200 9.05 -0.47 3.52
CA THR A 200 9.00 0.15 2.18
C THR A 200 10.39 0.66 1.81
N VAL A 201 11.10 1.29 2.74
CA VAL A 201 12.48 1.79 2.52
C VAL A 201 13.44 0.64 2.25
N ALA A 202 13.35 -0.47 2.98
CA ALA A 202 14.19 -1.65 2.77
C ALA A 202 13.97 -2.25 1.36
N LEU A 203 12.71 -2.37 0.92
CA LEU A 203 12.39 -2.87 -0.43
C LEU A 203 12.95 -1.96 -1.53
N VAL A 204 12.75 -0.65 -1.39
CA VAL A 204 13.25 0.33 -2.36
C VAL A 204 14.78 0.35 -2.40
N LYS A 205 15.46 0.28 -1.24
CA LYS A 205 16.93 0.19 -1.17
C LYS A 205 17.50 -1.01 -1.90
N ASN A 206 16.78 -2.13 -1.90
CA ASN A 206 17.18 -3.34 -2.62
C ASN A 206 16.67 -3.37 -4.07
N GLU A 207 16.34 -2.22 -4.66
CA GLU A 207 15.96 -2.06 -6.06
C GLU A 207 14.75 -2.92 -6.50
N VAL A 208 13.88 -3.28 -5.54
CA VAL A 208 12.65 -3.99 -5.86
C VAL A 208 11.73 -3.03 -6.60
N ASP A 209 11.36 -3.37 -7.85
CA ASP A 209 10.37 -2.60 -8.59
C ASP A 209 9.04 -2.65 -7.86
N LEU A 210 8.59 -1.48 -7.44
CA LEU A 210 7.46 -1.28 -6.56
C LEU A 210 6.34 -0.61 -7.38
N ARG A 211 5.27 -1.35 -7.70
CA ARG A 211 4.13 -0.85 -8.51
C ARG A 211 2.79 -0.90 -7.80
N GLY A 212 1.99 0.16 -7.92
CA GLY A 212 0.62 0.24 -7.42
C GLY A 212 -0.40 0.10 -8.56
N GLU A 213 -1.30 -0.88 -8.46
CA GLU A 213 -2.48 -1.02 -9.32
C GLU A 213 -3.71 -0.42 -8.62
N PRO A 214 -4.62 0.29 -9.33
CA PRO A 214 -4.97 0.08 -10.74
C PRO A 214 -4.44 1.11 -11.77
N HIS A 215 -3.51 2.00 -11.42
CA HIS A 215 -3.12 3.15 -12.26
C HIS A 215 -1.61 3.32 -12.46
N ARG A 216 -0.78 2.28 -12.24
CA ARG A 216 0.70 2.38 -12.21
C ARG A 216 1.22 3.44 -11.23
N TRP A 217 0.60 3.55 -10.06
CA TRP A 217 1.10 4.43 -9.01
C TRP A 217 2.48 3.98 -8.52
N SER A 218 3.42 4.92 -8.44
CA SER A 218 4.70 4.68 -7.76
C SER A 218 4.49 4.67 -6.23
N PRO A 219 5.46 4.15 -5.45
CA PRO A 219 5.43 4.25 -3.98
C PRO A 219 5.17 5.67 -3.48
N LEU A 220 5.73 6.64 -4.20
CA LEU A 220 5.64 8.04 -3.86
C LEU A 220 4.21 8.58 -4.06
N HIS A 221 3.49 8.13 -5.09
CA HIS A 221 2.07 8.48 -5.28
C HIS A 221 1.23 8.00 -4.10
N GLU A 222 1.36 6.74 -3.72
CA GLU A 222 0.59 6.15 -2.62
C GLU A 222 0.92 6.81 -1.28
N ALA A 223 2.20 7.11 -1.04
CA ALA A 223 2.65 7.75 0.20
C ALA A 223 2.15 9.20 0.32
N VAL A 224 2.16 9.94 -0.79
CA VAL A 224 1.61 11.30 -0.85
C VAL A 224 0.09 11.28 -0.70
N TYR A 225 -0.61 10.39 -1.41
CA TYR A 225 -2.07 10.26 -1.31
C TYR A 225 -2.53 9.87 0.10
N GLY A 226 -1.77 9.01 0.78
CA GLY A 226 -1.99 8.60 2.16
C GLY A 226 -1.52 9.60 3.23
N ASP A 227 -1.02 10.78 2.84
CA ASP A 227 -0.44 11.82 3.71
C ASP A 227 0.64 11.28 4.67
N LYS A 228 1.48 10.35 4.18
CA LYS A 228 2.51 9.67 4.99
C LYS A 228 3.84 10.39 4.90
N TYR A 229 3.95 11.54 5.58
CA TYR A 229 5.13 12.40 5.54
C TYR A 229 6.46 11.66 5.78
N ASP A 230 6.54 10.81 6.81
CA ASP A 230 7.76 10.07 7.13
C ASP A 230 8.13 9.04 6.05
N VAL A 231 7.13 8.39 5.44
CA VAL A 231 7.34 7.49 4.29
C VAL A 231 7.87 8.29 3.10
N VAL A 232 7.27 9.43 2.78
CA VAL A 232 7.69 10.30 1.66
C VAL A 232 9.13 10.75 1.87
N LYS A 233 9.46 11.26 3.06
CA LYS A 233 10.83 11.67 3.40
C LYS A 233 11.80 10.52 3.25
N ALA A 234 11.47 9.34 3.76
CA ALA A 234 12.35 8.20 3.67
C ALA A 234 12.53 7.72 2.23
N LEU A 235 11.45 7.64 1.44
CA LEU A 235 11.49 7.30 0.02
C LEU A 235 12.39 8.26 -0.78
N LEU A 236 12.23 9.57 -0.57
CA LEU A 236 13.02 10.60 -1.26
C LEU A 236 14.51 10.61 -0.86
N THR A 237 14.88 9.97 0.25
CA THR A 237 16.29 9.75 0.61
C THR A 237 16.89 8.50 -0.03
N VAL A 238 16.07 7.59 -0.56
CA VAL A 238 16.55 6.44 -1.32
C VAL A 238 16.79 6.89 -2.76
N GLY A 239 18.04 6.84 -3.22
CA GLY A 239 18.49 7.52 -4.45
C GLY A 239 17.89 7.01 -5.77
N ASN A 240 17.05 5.98 -5.75
CA ASN A 240 16.41 5.38 -6.93
C ASN A 240 14.90 5.72 -7.05
N VAL A 241 14.35 6.58 -6.19
CA VAL A 241 12.96 7.03 -6.29
C VAL A 241 12.87 8.22 -7.24
N ASP A 242 12.16 8.05 -8.35
CA ASP A 242 11.83 9.14 -9.26
C ASP A 242 10.72 10.02 -8.66
N VAL A 243 11.10 11.24 -8.25
CA VAL A 243 10.20 12.26 -7.71
C VAL A 243 9.16 12.74 -8.73
N ASN A 244 9.48 12.62 -10.03
CA ASN A 244 8.66 13.04 -11.16
C ASN A 244 7.96 11.88 -11.87
N ALA A 245 7.99 10.69 -11.25
CA ALA A 245 7.27 9.53 -11.75
C ALA A 245 5.83 9.91 -12.05
N SER A 246 5.33 9.49 -13.21
CA SER A 246 3.95 9.76 -13.60
C SER A 246 3.13 8.48 -13.63
N ASP A 247 1.89 8.54 -13.17
CA ASP A 247 0.93 7.45 -13.33
C ASP A 247 0.46 7.30 -14.79
N GLU A 248 -0.50 6.40 -15.04
CA GLU A 248 -1.04 6.20 -16.39
C GLU A 248 -1.74 7.44 -17.00
N TYR A 249 -2.14 8.40 -16.16
CA TYR A 249 -2.73 9.68 -16.57
C TYR A 249 -1.71 10.81 -16.63
N GLY A 250 -0.42 10.51 -16.43
CA GLY A 250 0.62 11.52 -16.42
C GLY A 250 0.63 12.34 -15.12
N ILE A 251 -0.15 11.94 -14.11
CA ILE A 251 -0.25 12.64 -12.83
C ILE A 251 1.01 12.34 -12.04
N THR A 252 1.62 13.38 -11.45
CA THR A 252 2.83 13.25 -10.62
C THR A 252 2.49 13.29 -9.13
N PRO A 253 3.39 12.84 -8.23
CA PRO A 253 3.21 12.98 -6.79
C PRO A 253 3.01 14.44 -6.36
N LEU A 254 3.66 15.40 -7.01
CA LEU A 254 3.47 16.82 -6.74
C LEU A 254 2.04 17.28 -7.03
N MET A 255 1.44 16.84 -8.15
CA MET A 255 0.04 17.13 -8.50
C MET A 255 -0.94 16.58 -7.45
N ILE A 256 -0.67 15.40 -6.89
CA ILE A 256 -1.49 14.83 -5.81
C ILE A 256 -1.32 15.66 -4.53
N ALA A 257 -0.08 15.99 -4.14
CA ALA A 257 0.21 16.73 -2.91
C ALA A 257 -0.51 18.09 -2.86
N VAL A 258 -0.52 18.82 -3.97
CA VAL A 258 -1.14 20.15 -4.03
C VAL A 258 -2.65 20.11 -4.16
N ARG A 259 -3.22 19.01 -4.67
CA ARG A 259 -4.67 18.85 -4.79
C ARG A 259 -5.35 18.59 -3.45
N TRP A 260 -4.68 17.91 -2.51
CA TRP A 260 -5.26 17.47 -1.24
C TRP A 260 -4.52 18.04 -0.01
N PRO A 261 -4.40 19.38 0.16
CA PRO A 261 -3.55 20.00 1.17
C PRO A 261 -4.11 20.02 2.59
N PHE A 262 -5.39 19.67 2.82
CA PHE A 262 -6.05 19.83 4.12
C PHE A 262 -6.34 18.50 4.83
N ARG A 263 -5.60 17.44 4.50
CA ARG A 263 -5.76 16.13 5.16
C ARG A 263 -5.06 16.08 6.52
N SER A 264 -3.93 16.76 6.70
CA SER A 264 -3.34 17.06 8.02
C SER A 264 -2.39 18.27 7.98
N GLU A 265 -1.91 18.69 9.15
CA GLU A 265 -0.87 19.73 9.29
C GLU A 265 0.41 19.41 8.47
N SER A 266 0.62 18.14 8.11
CA SER A 266 1.80 17.67 7.37
C SER A 266 1.71 17.88 5.86
N SER A 267 0.52 18.14 5.30
CA SER A 267 0.31 18.17 3.86
C SER A 267 1.03 19.35 3.17
N HIS A 268 1.17 20.50 3.83
CA HIS A 268 2.02 21.61 3.36
C HIS A 268 3.50 21.22 3.29
N SER A 269 3.94 20.39 4.24
CA SER A 269 5.32 19.90 4.29
C SER A 269 5.62 18.91 3.15
N LEU A 270 4.60 18.23 2.60
CA LEU A 270 4.75 17.34 1.44
C LEU A 270 5.10 18.10 0.16
N VAL A 271 4.42 19.21 -0.12
CA VAL A 271 4.73 20.04 -1.30
C VAL A 271 6.17 20.56 -1.21
N LEU A 272 6.56 21.05 -0.03
CA LEU A 272 7.90 21.57 0.21
C LEU A 272 8.99 20.50 0.01
N ILE A 273 8.80 19.30 0.57
CA ILE A 273 9.82 18.24 0.48
C ILE A 273 9.94 17.71 -0.95
N LEU A 274 8.83 17.55 -1.68
CA LEU A 274 8.86 17.10 -3.08
C LEU A 274 9.63 18.10 -3.96
N VAL A 275 9.33 19.40 -3.86
CA VAL A 275 10.02 20.43 -4.64
C VAL A 275 11.51 20.54 -4.26
N LYS A 276 11.85 20.44 -2.96
CA LYS A 276 13.26 20.39 -2.51
C LYS A 276 14.04 19.21 -3.10
N HIS A 277 13.37 18.09 -3.35
CA HIS A 277 13.95 16.89 -3.96
C HIS A 277 13.84 16.88 -5.49
N GLY A 278 13.47 18.00 -6.13
CA GLY A 278 13.51 18.16 -7.60
C GLY A 278 12.21 17.83 -8.32
N ALA A 279 11.07 17.84 -7.63
CA ALA A 279 9.77 17.75 -8.29
C ALA A 279 9.57 18.92 -9.28
N ASN A 280 9.18 18.62 -10.51
CA ASN A 280 8.97 19.58 -11.59
C ASN A 280 7.52 20.12 -11.56
N PRO A 281 7.29 21.38 -11.14
CA PRO A 281 5.95 21.96 -11.10
C PRO A 281 5.34 22.21 -12.48
N GLY A 282 6.17 22.33 -13.51
CA GLY A 282 5.77 22.56 -14.90
C GLY A 282 5.47 21.30 -15.70
N GLN A 283 5.67 20.10 -15.14
CA GLN A 283 5.31 18.85 -15.82
C GLN A 283 3.79 18.81 -16.05
N GLN A 284 3.38 18.48 -17.27
CA GLN A 284 1.99 18.37 -17.68
C GLN A 284 1.55 16.90 -17.68
N CYS A 285 0.36 16.62 -17.16
CA CYS A 285 -0.26 15.30 -17.28
C CYS A 285 -0.90 15.11 -18.67
N HIS A 286 -1.56 13.97 -18.93
CA HIS A 286 -2.14 13.69 -20.26
C HIS A 286 -3.24 14.67 -20.68
N SER A 287 -3.88 15.39 -19.74
CA SER A 287 -4.82 16.49 -20.04
C SER A 287 -4.13 17.84 -20.29
N GLY A 288 -2.80 17.90 -20.23
CA GLY A 288 -2.01 19.13 -20.34
C GLY A 288 -1.90 19.91 -19.04
N GLU A 289 -2.46 19.40 -17.94
CA GLU A 289 -2.54 20.15 -16.70
C GLU A 289 -1.26 20.04 -15.87
N THR A 290 -0.86 21.16 -15.27
CA THR A 290 0.29 21.28 -14.35
C THR A 290 -0.13 21.17 -12.88
N ALA A 291 0.84 21.08 -11.97
CA ALA A 291 0.56 21.10 -10.53
C ALA A 291 -0.27 22.33 -10.08
N LEU A 292 -0.09 23.48 -10.75
CA LEU A 292 -0.86 24.69 -10.44
C LEU A 292 -2.35 24.57 -10.80
N HIS A 293 -2.70 23.87 -11.89
CA HIS A 293 -4.10 23.57 -12.22
C HIS A 293 -4.75 22.70 -11.15
N PHE A 294 -4.01 21.73 -10.62
CA PHE A 294 -4.47 20.86 -9.53
C PHE A 294 -4.66 21.64 -8.22
N ALA A 295 -3.76 22.57 -7.90
CA ALA A 295 -3.86 23.43 -6.71
C ALA A 295 -5.10 24.35 -6.76
N VAL A 296 -5.39 24.91 -7.94
CA VAL A 296 -6.58 25.73 -8.22
C VAL A 296 -7.87 24.94 -8.10
N ARG A 297 -7.90 23.73 -8.66
CA ARG A 297 -9.07 22.86 -8.62
C ARG A 297 -9.38 22.39 -7.20
N GLY A 298 -8.35 22.12 -6.40
CA GLY A 298 -8.51 21.67 -5.03
C GLY A 298 -9.12 20.27 -4.90
N ASP A 299 -9.54 19.95 -3.69
CA ASP A 299 -10.16 18.68 -3.33
C ASP A 299 -11.70 18.72 -3.43
N GLU A 300 -12.38 17.75 -2.81
CA GLU A 300 -13.84 17.59 -2.84
C GLU A 300 -14.61 18.79 -2.26
N VAL A 301 -13.99 19.56 -1.35
CA VAL A 301 -14.59 20.77 -0.77
C VAL A 301 -14.52 21.94 -1.76
N GLY A 302 -13.66 21.84 -2.77
CA GLY A 302 -13.52 22.84 -3.81
C GLY A 302 -12.82 24.10 -3.33
N GLU A 303 -12.04 24.06 -2.25
CA GLU A 303 -11.19 25.19 -1.85
C GLU A 303 -9.85 25.16 -2.59
N MET A 304 -9.33 26.32 -3.00
CA MET A 304 -8.03 26.40 -3.63
C MET A 304 -6.92 26.19 -2.59
N ASN A 305 -5.90 25.42 -2.95
CA ASN A 305 -4.66 25.37 -2.18
C ASN A 305 -3.85 26.66 -2.37
N ARG A 306 -4.19 27.73 -1.66
CA ARG A 306 -3.52 29.04 -1.76
C ARG A 306 -2.04 28.96 -1.50
N GLU A 307 -1.67 28.30 -0.41
CA GLU A 307 -0.28 28.20 0.03
C GLU A 307 0.53 27.39 -0.97
N GLY A 308 0.01 26.25 -1.43
CA GLY A 308 0.62 25.44 -2.47
C GLY A 308 0.75 26.21 -3.79
N ALA A 309 -0.31 26.88 -4.25
CA ALA A 309 -0.28 27.68 -5.48
C ALA A 309 0.74 28.83 -5.39
N ALA A 310 0.74 29.59 -4.30
CA ALA A 310 1.70 30.66 -4.05
C ALA A 310 3.13 30.13 -3.97
N PHE A 311 3.34 28.99 -3.30
CA PHE A 311 4.64 28.35 -3.20
C PHE A 311 5.15 27.92 -4.57
N LEU A 312 4.34 27.22 -5.37
CA LEU A 312 4.71 26.80 -6.72
C LEU A 312 5.05 27.99 -7.61
N ALA A 313 4.19 29.03 -7.63
CA ALA A 313 4.40 30.23 -8.44
C ALA A 313 5.65 31.03 -8.03
N LYS A 314 6.02 30.99 -6.74
CA LYS A 314 7.26 31.59 -6.25
C LYS A 314 8.51 30.81 -6.68
N GLN A 315 8.42 29.48 -6.74
CA GLN A 315 9.55 28.62 -7.11
C GLN A 315 9.81 28.67 -8.62
N ASP A 316 8.76 28.66 -9.42
CA ASP A 316 8.85 28.76 -10.87
C ASP A 316 7.77 29.72 -11.41
N PRO A 317 8.10 31.01 -11.61
CA PRO A 317 7.15 31.98 -12.16
C PRO A 317 6.66 31.62 -13.58
N GLY A 318 7.40 30.78 -14.32
CA GLY A 318 7.03 30.37 -15.67
C GLY A 318 5.79 29.49 -15.72
N ILE A 319 5.40 28.87 -14.61
CA ILE A 319 4.26 27.93 -14.58
C ILE A 319 2.89 28.62 -14.56
N ILE A 320 2.85 29.91 -14.17
CA ILE A 320 1.61 30.61 -13.83
C ILE A 320 0.61 30.67 -15.00
N ASN A 321 1.14 30.65 -16.23
CA ASN A 321 0.39 30.82 -17.47
C ASN A 321 0.47 29.60 -18.41
N ILE A 322 1.03 28.46 -17.98
CA ILE A 322 1.06 27.25 -18.81
C ILE A 322 -0.39 26.79 -19.03
N PRO A 323 -0.87 26.64 -20.27
CA PRO A 323 -2.23 26.19 -20.53
C PRO A 323 -2.33 24.65 -20.54
N ASP A 324 -3.52 24.14 -20.23
CA ASP A 324 -3.88 22.74 -20.48
C ASP A 324 -4.11 22.43 -21.98
N ASN A 325 -4.48 21.18 -22.32
CA ASN A 325 -4.73 20.80 -23.72
C ASN A 325 -5.91 21.54 -24.36
N ASN A 326 -6.79 22.15 -23.56
CA ASN A 326 -7.88 23.00 -24.03
C ASN A 326 -7.46 24.46 -24.18
N GLY A 327 -6.20 24.82 -23.89
CA GLY A 327 -5.75 26.21 -23.85
C GLY A 327 -6.11 26.93 -22.54
N THR A 328 -6.66 26.22 -21.55
CA THR A 328 -7.14 26.81 -20.30
C THR A 328 -5.94 27.07 -19.39
N THR A 329 -5.74 28.32 -18.97
CA THR A 329 -4.72 28.65 -17.96
C THR A 329 -5.22 28.34 -16.54
N PRO A 330 -4.33 28.22 -15.54
CA PRO A 330 -4.74 28.05 -14.14
C PRO A 330 -5.71 29.14 -13.66
N LEU A 331 -5.50 30.38 -14.09
CA LEU A 331 -6.39 31.50 -13.78
C LEU A 331 -7.78 31.33 -14.42
N LEU A 332 -7.86 30.93 -15.69
CA LEU A 332 -9.14 30.67 -16.35
C LEU A 332 -9.87 29.46 -15.72
N ALA A 333 -9.13 28.43 -15.34
CA ALA A 333 -9.68 27.28 -14.63
C ALA A 333 -10.28 27.66 -13.27
N LEU A 334 -9.60 28.54 -12.52
CA LEU A 334 -10.09 29.09 -11.25
C LEU A 334 -11.39 29.88 -11.46
N THR A 335 -11.42 30.75 -12.48
CA THR A 335 -12.60 31.54 -12.82
C THR A 335 -13.80 30.67 -13.20
N ARG A 336 -13.58 29.63 -14.02
CA ARG A 336 -14.62 28.64 -14.39
C ARG A 336 -15.15 27.87 -13.18
N LYS A 337 -14.30 27.53 -12.22
CA LYS A 337 -14.68 26.82 -10.99
C LYS A 337 -15.66 27.65 -10.15
N TYR A 338 -15.40 28.94 -9.96
CA TYR A 338 -16.28 29.82 -9.18
C TYR A 338 -17.61 30.10 -9.87
N THR A 339 -17.69 30.06 -11.20
CA THR A 339 -18.94 30.28 -11.93
C THR A 339 -19.80 29.02 -12.04
N ALA A 340 -19.21 27.83 -11.95
CA ALA A 340 -19.91 26.54 -12.01
C ALA A 340 -20.48 26.09 -10.65
N SER A 341 -19.93 26.59 -9.55
CA SER A 341 -20.28 26.18 -8.18
C SER A 341 -21.12 27.26 -7.48
N ALA A 342 -22.16 26.89 -6.73
CA ALA A 342 -22.96 27.83 -5.93
C ALA A 342 -22.23 28.38 -4.68
N HIS A 343 -20.94 28.06 -4.52
CA HIS A 343 -20.12 28.48 -3.40
C HIS A 343 -19.65 29.93 -3.58
N ALA A 344 -19.39 30.61 -2.46
CA ALA A 344 -18.99 32.00 -2.43
C ALA A 344 -17.70 32.22 -3.26
N TYR A 345 -17.79 33.13 -4.22
CA TYR A 345 -16.64 33.74 -4.88
C TYR A 345 -15.64 34.22 -3.83
N ASN A 346 -14.38 33.81 -3.95
CA ASN A 346 -13.33 34.24 -3.03
C ASN A 346 -12.26 35.03 -3.79
N ALA A 347 -12.36 36.36 -3.69
CA ALA A 347 -11.48 37.30 -4.39
C ALA A 347 -10.00 37.04 -4.11
N GLU A 348 -9.70 36.63 -2.88
CA GLU A 348 -8.32 36.38 -2.42
C GLU A 348 -7.62 35.29 -3.25
N ASP A 349 -8.35 34.31 -3.77
CA ASP A 349 -7.78 33.23 -4.59
C ASP A 349 -7.29 33.74 -5.96
N LEU A 350 -8.06 34.63 -6.59
CA LEU A 350 -7.66 35.29 -7.82
C LEU A 350 -6.46 36.20 -7.58
N ASP A 351 -6.45 36.89 -6.45
CA ASP A 351 -5.38 37.82 -6.08
C ASP A 351 -4.05 37.13 -5.90
N VAL A 352 -4.06 35.93 -5.32
CA VAL A 352 -2.86 35.11 -5.21
C VAL A 352 -2.27 34.91 -6.60
N LEU A 353 -3.00 34.35 -7.57
CA LEU A 353 -2.46 34.07 -8.90
C LEU A 353 -2.03 35.35 -9.64
N MET A 354 -2.83 36.42 -9.58
CA MET A 354 -2.50 37.70 -10.21
C MET A 354 -1.27 38.35 -9.58
N SER A 355 -1.08 38.23 -8.26
CA SER A 355 0.10 38.77 -7.58
C SER A 355 1.41 38.13 -8.04
N TYR A 356 1.34 36.90 -8.58
CA TYR A 356 2.46 36.17 -9.16
C TYR A 356 2.53 36.25 -10.70
N GLY A 357 1.73 37.12 -11.35
CA GLY A 357 1.84 37.41 -12.78
C GLY A 357 0.96 36.56 -13.70
N ALA A 358 -0.15 36.02 -13.18
CA ALA A 358 -1.15 35.38 -14.03
C ALA A 358 -1.76 36.38 -15.02
N ASP A 359 -1.75 36.03 -16.31
CA ASP A 359 -2.30 36.86 -17.38
C ASP A 359 -3.79 36.54 -17.61
N PRO A 360 -4.70 37.48 -17.33
CA PRO A 360 -6.14 37.27 -17.49
C PRO A 360 -6.59 37.28 -18.95
N HIS A 361 -5.75 37.71 -19.89
CA HIS A 361 -6.11 37.89 -21.30
C HIS A 361 -5.78 36.68 -22.18
N ILE A 362 -5.09 35.66 -21.66
CA ILE A 362 -4.81 34.44 -22.41
C ILE A 362 -6.13 33.75 -22.75
N ARG A 363 -6.33 33.49 -24.05
CA ARG A 363 -7.51 32.83 -24.60
C ARG A 363 -7.25 31.34 -24.79
N ASP A 364 -8.25 30.54 -24.43
CA ASP A 364 -8.24 29.11 -24.65
C ASP A 364 -8.69 28.73 -26.07
N ASN A 365 -8.85 27.43 -26.33
CA ASN A 365 -9.26 26.91 -27.64
C ASN A 365 -10.72 27.26 -27.99
N GLN A 366 -11.54 27.65 -27.02
CA GLN A 366 -12.89 28.19 -27.23
C GLN A 366 -12.88 29.71 -27.43
N GLY A 367 -11.72 30.35 -27.32
CA GLY A 367 -11.55 31.78 -27.40
C GLY A 367 -11.95 32.50 -26.11
N GLU A 368 -12.16 31.81 -24.99
CA GLU A 368 -12.49 32.41 -23.70
C GLU A 368 -11.21 32.77 -22.94
N SER A 369 -11.17 33.95 -22.31
CA SER A 369 -10.11 34.37 -21.39
C SER A 369 -10.67 34.64 -19.99
N ALA A 370 -9.83 34.60 -18.96
CA ALA A 370 -10.29 34.86 -17.59
C ALA A 370 -10.94 36.24 -17.48
N HIS A 371 -10.40 37.24 -18.19
CA HIS A 371 -10.93 38.59 -18.29
C HIS A 371 -12.38 38.63 -18.81
N ASP A 372 -12.76 37.79 -19.78
CA ASP A 372 -14.10 37.81 -20.37
C ASP A 372 -15.21 37.47 -19.35
N TRP A 373 -14.84 36.90 -18.20
CA TRP A 373 -15.75 36.59 -17.10
C TRP A 373 -15.89 37.71 -16.07
N PHE A 374 -15.17 38.82 -16.21
CA PHE A 374 -15.25 39.97 -15.32
C PHE A 374 -15.90 41.18 -16.02
N LEU A 375 -16.80 41.86 -15.30
CA LEU A 375 -17.43 43.11 -15.74
C LEU A 375 -16.78 44.29 -15.04
N GLU A 376 -16.53 45.37 -15.78
CA GLU A 376 -16.01 46.63 -15.25
C GLU A 376 -17.16 47.54 -14.79
N ASP A 377 -17.08 48.06 -13.56
CA ASP A 377 -18.00 49.10 -13.09
C ASP A 377 -17.59 50.50 -13.57
N GLU A 378 -18.45 51.48 -13.32
CA GLU A 378 -18.26 52.88 -13.71
C GLU A 378 -17.05 53.55 -13.04
N ASN A 379 -16.44 52.89 -12.04
CA ASN A 379 -15.24 53.32 -11.33
C ASN A 379 -13.99 52.51 -11.74
N GLY A 380 -14.07 51.67 -12.79
CA GLY A 380 -12.96 50.85 -13.27
C GLY A 380 -12.68 49.60 -12.43
N ARG A 381 -13.64 49.13 -11.64
CA ARG A 381 -13.49 47.94 -10.77
C ARG A 381 -14.11 46.73 -11.44
N LEU A 382 -13.39 45.60 -11.43
CA LEU A 382 -13.80 44.36 -12.08
C LEU A 382 -14.53 43.42 -11.11
N TYR A 383 -15.67 42.86 -11.53
CA TYR A 383 -16.50 41.91 -10.76
C TYR A 383 -16.79 40.66 -11.58
N MET A 384 -16.68 39.48 -10.97
CA MET A 384 -16.93 38.21 -11.67
C MET A 384 -18.43 38.02 -11.96
N GLN A 385 -18.76 37.73 -13.22
CA GLN A 385 -20.12 37.47 -13.66
C GLN A 385 -20.49 35.99 -13.40
N SER A 386 -21.61 35.73 -12.72
CA SER A 386 -22.10 34.35 -12.54
C SER A 386 -22.71 33.81 -13.84
N ARG A 387 -22.52 32.51 -14.14
CA ARG A 387 -23.01 31.83 -15.37
C ARG A 387 -24.52 31.95 -15.63
N ARG A 388 -25.30 32.39 -14.63
CA ARG A 388 -26.75 32.58 -14.74
C ARG A 388 -27.14 33.71 -15.70
N CYS A 389 -26.24 34.63 -16.03
CA CYS A 389 -26.53 35.80 -16.85
C CYS A 389 -26.31 35.61 -18.37
N PHE A 390 -25.61 34.56 -18.82
CA PHE A 390 -25.38 34.33 -20.26
C PHE A 390 -26.64 33.85 -21.01
N PHE A 391 -27.63 33.30 -20.28
CA PHE A 391 -28.87 32.76 -20.86
C PHE A 391 -30.12 33.55 -20.48
N SER A 392 -30.03 34.56 -19.61
CA SER A 392 -31.12 35.50 -19.38
C SER A 392 -30.88 36.74 -20.26
N SER A 393 -31.94 37.21 -20.92
CA SER A 393 -31.95 38.47 -21.69
C SER A 393 -31.87 39.71 -20.78
N GLU A 394 -31.18 39.61 -19.65
CA GLU A 394 -31.07 40.66 -18.66
C GLU A 394 -29.95 41.62 -19.07
N THR A 395 -30.25 42.91 -19.01
CA THR A 395 -29.30 43.99 -19.36
C THR A 395 -28.23 44.14 -18.28
N ASP A 396 -27.05 44.67 -18.63
CA ASP A 396 -25.95 44.94 -17.68
C ASP A 396 -26.42 45.74 -16.44
N ALA A 397 -27.44 46.60 -16.59
CA ALA A 397 -28.03 47.37 -15.51
C ALA A 397 -28.82 46.52 -14.49
N GLU A 398 -29.46 45.43 -14.93
CA GLU A 398 -30.24 44.53 -14.07
C GLU A 398 -29.35 43.58 -13.27
N VAL A 399 -28.24 43.14 -13.87
CA VAL A 399 -27.18 42.39 -13.19
C VAL A 399 -26.52 43.27 -12.11
N ARG A 400 -26.18 44.53 -12.44
CA ARG A 400 -25.63 45.53 -11.49
C ARG A 400 -26.55 45.81 -10.30
N SER A 401 -27.86 45.75 -10.49
CA SER A 401 -28.86 46.00 -9.43
C SER A 401 -28.90 44.89 -8.38
N ARG A 402 -28.77 43.61 -8.80
CA ARG A 402 -28.84 42.44 -7.90
C ARG A 402 -27.55 42.15 -7.13
N HIS A 403 -26.40 42.57 -7.65
CA HIS A 403 -25.09 42.23 -7.09
C HIS A 403 -24.49 43.31 -6.15
N LYS A 404 -25.27 44.34 -5.78
CA LYS A 404 -24.84 45.40 -4.84
C LYS A 404 -24.43 44.91 -3.44
N ASP A 405 -24.78 43.69 -3.05
CA ASP A 405 -24.55 43.16 -1.69
C ASP A 405 -23.31 42.26 -1.55
N LEU A 406 -22.50 42.05 -2.60
CA LEU A 406 -21.22 41.31 -2.47
C LEU A 406 -20.08 42.28 -2.14
N GLY A 407 -20.00 42.66 -0.87
CA GLY A 407 -18.92 43.45 -0.31
C GLY A 407 -17.60 42.68 -0.20
N HIS A 408 -16.93 42.36 -1.31
CA HIS A 408 -15.49 42.04 -1.33
C HIS A 408 -14.89 42.62 -2.61
N LEU A 409 -14.44 43.86 -2.45
CA LEU A 409 -14.35 44.87 -3.50
C LEU A 409 -12.99 45.55 -3.41
N VAL A 410 -11.92 44.75 -3.41
CA VAL A 410 -10.55 45.23 -3.32
C VAL A 410 -9.71 44.18 -4.02
N THR A 411 -9.03 44.55 -5.13
CA THR A 411 -7.69 44.04 -5.57
C THR A 411 -7.40 44.12 -7.08
N TRP A 412 -8.37 44.38 -7.95
CA TRP A 412 -8.14 44.44 -9.40
C TRP A 412 -7.48 45.74 -9.92
N THR A 413 -7.09 46.66 -9.03
CA THR A 413 -6.34 47.89 -9.39
C THR A 413 -4.98 47.62 -10.05
N LYS A 414 -4.43 46.40 -9.92
CA LYS A 414 -3.16 46.01 -10.58
C LYS A 414 -3.29 45.72 -12.09
N LEU A 415 -4.47 45.38 -12.60
CA LEU A 415 -4.66 45.12 -14.05
C LEU A 415 -4.45 46.37 -14.91
N HIS A 416 -4.79 47.55 -14.38
CA HIS A 416 -4.59 48.81 -15.09
C HIS A 416 -3.10 49.19 -15.19
N ALA A 417 -2.24 48.70 -14.30
CA ALA A 417 -0.82 49.04 -14.29
C ALA A 417 -0.03 48.31 -15.39
N SER A 418 -0.45 47.11 -15.82
CA SER A 418 0.24 46.35 -16.88
C SER A 418 -0.03 46.87 -18.29
N LYS A 419 -1.00 47.78 -18.47
CA LYS A 419 -1.20 48.48 -19.76
C LYS A 419 -0.17 49.59 -20.02
N GLN A 420 0.67 49.97 -19.04
CA GLN A 420 1.54 51.15 -19.13
C GLN A 420 3.05 50.91 -18.96
N GLN A 421 3.55 49.67 -19.04
CA GLN A 421 5.00 49.42 -19.13
C GLN A 421 5.39 48.54 -20.30
#